data_AF-A0A2J6WJB8-F1
#
_entry.id   AF-A0A2J6WJB8-F1
#
_cell.length_a   1.000
_cell.length_b   1.000
_cell.length_c   1.000
_cell.angle_alpha   90.00
_cell.angle_beta   90.00
_cell.angle_gamma   90.00
#
_symmetry.space_group_name_H-M   'P 1'
#
loop_
_entity.id
_entity.type
_entity.pdbx_description
1 polymer ?
#
loop_
_entity_poly.entity_id
_entity_poly.type
_entity_poly.pdbx_seq_one_letter_code
_entity_poly.pdbx_strand_id
1 'polypeptide(L)'
;MKEEATSFLFKIPYKVTIPSGNSFYKFQIAEKESKVEFFYYAIPKMDKSAFLKPTVKNSFGYPLLQGSASIYLDGNYVAKINLNKTMPDEGVEVSLGKDESIKVDRKQVKRFTEYVGFGDKNVRVSYEYLITIQNTKKNGIILNVKDQLPVYRYEMIKSKSDRSY
;
A
#
# COMPACT_ATOMS: atom_id res chain seq x y z
N MET A 1 13.25 -1.93 32.31
CA MET A 1 13.22 -0.72 31.48
C MET A 1 13.09 0.47 32.41
N LYS A 2 13.91 1.51 32.23
CA LYS A 2 13.77 2.76 32.98
C LYS A 2 13.62 3.85 31.92
N GLU A 3 12.44 4.47 31.87
CA GLU A 3 12.18 5.63 31.02
C GLU A 3 12.79 6.87 31.70
N GLU A 4 13.74 7.51 31.03
CA GLU A 4 14.14 8.88 31.33
C GLU A 4 13.81 9.73 30.10
N ALA A 5 13.11 10.84 30.34
CA ALA A 5 12.14 11.52 29.47
C ALA A 5 12.59 12.00 28.07
N THR A 6 13.79 11.67 27.60
CA THR A 6 14.32 12.09 26.28
C THR A 6 15.28 11.09 25.61
N SER A 7 15.53 9.92 26.20
CA SER A 7 16.49 8.95 25.64
C SER A 7 16.03 7.49 25.75
N PHE A 8 16.41 6.67 24.76
CA PHE A 8 16.18 5.22 24.77
C PHE A 8 17.51 4.50 24.96
N LEU A 9 17.58 3.62 25.95
CA LEU A 9 18.76 2.81 26.23
C LEU A 9 18.57 1.39 25.69
N PHE A 10 19.39 1.02 24.71
CA PHE A 10 19.42 -0.32 24.12
C PHE A 10 20.57 -1.13 24.71
N LYS A 11 20.29 -2.33 25.21
CA LYS A 11 21.31 -3.26 25.70
C LYS A 11 21.64 -4.26 24.60
N ILE A 12 22.88 -4.26 24.14
CA ILE A 12 23.37 -5.26 23.18
C ILE A 12 23.49 -6.60 23.93
N PRO A 13 22.84 -7.68 23.46
CA PRO A 13 22.78 -8.94 24.22
C PRO A 13 24.09 -9.76 24.16
N TYR A 14 25.06 -9.39 23.32
CA TYR A 14 26.33 -10.09 23.14
C TYR A 14 27.53 -9.17 23.39
N LYS A 15 28.67 -9.78 23.71
CA LYS A 15 29.95 -9.08 23.83
C LYS A 15 30.44 -8.67 22.45
N VAL A 16 30.91 -7.45 22.32
CA VAL A 16 31.44 -6.89 21.07
C VAL A 16 32.84 -6.37 21.33
N THR A 17 33.80 -6.80 20.51
CA THR A 17 35.14 -6.20 20.46
C THR A 17 35.15 -5.17 19.35
N ILE A 18 35.48 -3.92 19.67
CA ILE A 18 35.60 -2.83 18.69
C ILE A 18 37.09 -2.58 18.47
N PRO A 19 37.66 -2.93 17.31
CA PRO A 19 39.04 -2.62 16.99
C PRO A 19 39.26 -1.10 16.93
N SER A 20 40.38 -0.63 17.47
CA SER A 20 40.78 0.77 17.35
C SER A 20 41.04 1.11 15.87
N GLY A 21 40.38 2.14 15.35
CA GLY A 21 40.50 2.57 13.96
C GLY A 21 39.36 3.50 13.54
N ASN A 22 39.41 3.96 12.29
CA ASN A 22 38.44 4.92 11.74
C ASN A 22 37.30 4.24 10.94
N SER A 23 37.01 2.97 11.25
CA SER A 23 36.03 2.16 10.52
C SER A 23 34.66 2.19 11.19
N PHE A 24 33.61 2.28 10.39
CA PHE A 24 32.24 2.18 10.88
C PHE A 24 31.84 0.72 11.08
N TYR A 25 31.38 0.39 12.29
CA TYR A 25 30.85 -0.93 12.62
C TYR A 25 29.33 -0.86 12.82
N LYS A 26 28.61 -1.82 12.25
CA LYS A 26 27.17 -2.00 12.47
C LYS A 26 26.94 -3.27 13.28
N PHE A 27 26.12 -3.15 14.32
CA PHE A 27 25.76 -4.26 15.20
C PHE A 27 24.24 -4.43 15.21
N GLN A 28 23.79 -5.67 15.10
CA GLN A 28 22.37 -5.98 15.26
C GLN A 28 22.01 -5.87 16.74
N ILE A 29 21.11 -4.96 17.08
CA ILE A 29 20.72 -4.68 18.47
C ILE A 29 19.45 -5.44 18.89
N ALA A 30 18.60 -5.79 17.94
CA ALA A 30 17.35 -6.50 18.15
C ALA A 30 16.87 -7.16 16.86
N GLU A 31 16.15 -8.26 16.99
CA GLU A 31 15.44 -8.93 15.91
C GLU A 31 14.15 -9.49 16.48
N LYS A 32 13.09 -9.44 15.68
CA LYS A 32 11.80 -9.97 16.09
C LYS A 32 10.99 -10.37 14.88
N GLU A 33 10.36 -11.52 14.97
CA GLU A 33 9.36 -11.95 14.00
C GLU A 33 8.07 -11.15 14.20
N SER A 34 7.42 -10.81 13.11
CA SER A 34 6.13 -10.12 13.12
C SER A 34 5.22 -10.77 12.09
N LYS A 35 3.91 -10.79 12.40
CA LYS A 35 2.91 -11.22 11.42
C LYS A 35 2.75 -10.12 10.39
N VAL A 36 2.79 -10.51 9.12
CA VAL A 36 2.64 -9.60 7.99
C VAL A 36 1.35 -9.93 7.26
N GLU A 37 0.53 -8.91 7.04
CA GLU A 37 -0.67 -9.02 6.22
C GLU A 37 -0.35 -8.54 4.81
N PHE A 38 -0.44 -9.43 3.82
CA PHE A 38 -0.19 -9.12 2.43
C PHE A 38 -1.49 -8.76 1.71
N PHE A 39 -1.55 -7.56 1.15
CA PHE A 39 -2.63 -7.15 0.26
C PHE A 39 -2.08 -6.43 -0.97
N TYR A 40 -2.91 -6.39 -1.99
CA TYR A 40 -2.62 -5.73 -3.24
C TYR A 40 -3.52 -4.50 -3.40
N TYR A 41 -3.00 -3.50 -4.11
CA TYR A 41 -3.76 -2.34 -4.54
C TYR A 41 -3.72 -2.21 -6.05
N ALA A 42 -4.86 -1.96 -6.68
CA ALA A 42 -4.95 -1.64 -8.10
C ALA A 42 -5.83 -0.39 -8.31
N ILE A 43 -5.36 0.53 -9.15
CA ILE A 43 -6.10 1.72 -9.58
C ILE A 43 -6.15 1.73 -11.11
N PRO A 44 -7.00 0.90 -11.74
CA PRO A 44 -6.88 0.55 -13.16
C PRO A 44 -7.05 1.73 -14.13
N LYS A 45 -7.66 2.82 -13.66
CA LYS A 45 -7.76 4.08 -14.41
C LYS A 45 -6.43 4.84 -14.50
N MET A 46 -5.57 4.74 -13.48
CA MET A 46 -4.26 5.36 -13.45
C MET A 46 -3.20 4.42 -14.03
N ASP A 47 -3.18 3.18 -13.55
CA ASP A 47 -2.27 2.13 -13.98
C ASP A 47 -2.98 0.78 -13.86
N LYS A 48 -2.89 -0.02 -14.92
CA LYS A 48 -3.46 -1.37 -15.02
C LYS A 48 -2.62 -2.43 -14.27
N SER A 49 -1.75 -1.99 -13.38
CA SER A 49 -0.87 -2.83 -12.57
C SER A 49 -1.43 -3.04 -11.17
N ALA A 50 -1.20 -4.23 -10.60
CA ALA A 50 -1.42 -4.49 -9.18
C ALA A 50 -0.11 -4.28 -8.42
N PHE A 51 -0.18 -3.60 -7.27
CA PHE A 51 0.95 -3.28 -6.43
C PHE A 51 0.85 -4.02 -5.10
N LEU A 52 1.92 -4.72 -4.73
CA LEU A 52 2.01 -5.40 -3.44
C LEU A 52 2.28 -4.40 -2.33
N LYS A 53 1.39 -4.37 -1.35
CA LYS A 53 1.50 -3.50 -0.18
C LYS A 53 1.25 -4.30 1.09
N PRO A 54 2.27 -4.84 1.76
CA PRO A 54 2.09 -5.43 3.07
C PRO A 54 1.98 -4.37 4.17
N THR A 55 1.24 -4.71 5.23
CA THR A 55 1.29 -4.00 6.51
C THR A 55 2.04 -4.84 7.53
N VAL A 56 3.05 -4.24 8.17
CA VAL A 56 3.84 -4.86 9.23
C VAL A 56 3.59 -4.09 10.52
N LYS A 57 3.17 -4.77 11.58
CA LYS A 57 3.05 -4.14 12.90
C LYS A 57 4.40 -4.07 13.58
N ASN A 58 4.65 -2.97 14.29
CA ASN A 58 5.76 -2.88 15.22
C ASN A 58 5.55 -3.89 16.36
N SER A 59 6.18 -5.06 16.23
CA SER A 59 6.11 -6.13 17.24
C SER A 59 7.06 -5.89 18.41
N PHE A 60 7.89 -4.84 18.38
CA PHE A 60 8.72 -4.47 19.51
C PHE A 60 7.87 -3.82 20.60
N GLY A 61 8.19 -4.10 21.87
CA GLY A 61 7.52 -3.49 23.03
C GLY A 61 7.95 -2.04 23.29
N TYR A 62 8.47 -1.36 22.27
CA TYR A 62 8.97 0.00 22.34
C TYR A 62 8.82 0.69 20.97
N PRO A 63 8.82 2.04 20.93
CA PRO A 63 8.73 2.76 19.68
C PRO A 63 9.95 2.52 18.77
N LEU A 64 9.70 2.23 17.50
CA LEU A 64 10.71 2.32 16.46
C LEU A 64 10.98 3.80 16.15
N LEU A 65 12.25 4.18 16.13
CA LEU A 65 12.65 5.55 15.83
C LEU A 65 12.57 5.82 14.33
N GLN A 66 12.34 7.08 13.98
CA GLN A 66 12.41 7.52 12.59
C GLN A 66 13.82 7.25 12.03
N GLY A 67 13.88 6.69 10.83
CA GLY A 67 15.15 6.33 10.22
C GLY A 67 14.97 5.60 8.90
N SER A 68 16.08 5.16 8.31
CA SER A 68 16.01 4.40 7.07
C SER A 68 15.92 2.90 7.33
N ALA A 69 15.00 2.23 6.65
CA ALA A 69 14.84 0.78 6.67
C ALA A 69 15.03 0.21 5.26
N SER A 70 15.70 -0.95 5.18
CA SER A 70 15.86 -1.71 3.95
C SER A 70 14.95 -2.93 3.99
N ILE A 71 14.29 -3.21 2.88
CA ILE A 71 13.28 -4.26 2.77
C ILE A 71 13.79 -5.32 1.80
N TYR A 72 13.68 -6.56 2.25
CA TYR A 72 14.08 -7.74 1.50
C TYR A 72 12.87 -8.66 1.33
N LEU A 73 12.73 -9.26 0.15
CA LEU A 73 11.72 -10.26 -0.17
C LEU A 73 12.43 -11.47 -0.77
N ASP A 74 12.21 -12.66 -0.19
CA ASP A 74 12.86 -13.90 -0.61
C ASP A 74 14.40 -13.78 -0.72
N GLY A 75 15.00 -13.06 0.24
CA GLY A 75 16.44 -12.80 0.28
C GLY A 75 16.94 -11.70 -0.65
N ASN A 76 16.09 -11.16 -1.53
CA ASN A 76 16.45 -10.12 -2.49
C ASN A 76 16.11 -8.73 -1.96
N TYR A 77 17.00 -7.75 -2.16
CA TYR A 77 16.71 -6.35 -1.84
C TYR A 77 15.63 -5.81 -2.78
N VAL A 78 14.57 -5.25 -2.21
CA VAL A 78 13.43 -4.71 -2.97
C VAL A 78 13.38 -3.19 -2.88
N ALA A 79 13.49 -2.64 -1.68
CA ALA A 79 13.25 -1.22 -1.45
C ALA A 79 13.97 -0.70 -0.21
N LYS A 80 14.16 0.63 -0.18
CA LYS A 80 14.57 1.38 1.00
C LYS A 80 13.51 2.43 1.28
N ILE A 81 13.05 2.48 2.52
CA ILE A 81 12.04 3.42 2.98
C ILE A 81 12.60 4.30 4.09
N ASN A 82 11.96 5.45 4.29
CA ASN A 82 12.11 6.22 5.51
C ASN A 82 10.97 5.82 6.44
N LEU A 83 11.32 5.04 7.45
CA LEU A 83 10.43 4.65 8.54
C LEU A 83 10.18 5.89 9.41
N ASN A 84 8.92 6.20 9.70
CA ASN A 84 8.56 7.22 10.67
C ASN A 84 8.69 6.67 12.10
N LYS A 85 8.55 7.53 13.11
CA LYS A 85 8.43 7.02 14.48
C LYS A 85 7.16 6.17 14.56
N THR A 86 7.29 4.91 14.95
CA THR A 86 6.19 3.93 15.00
C THR A 86 6.07 3.39 16.41
N MET A 87 4.92 3.58 17.05
CA MET A 87 4.64 3.08 18.40
C MET A 87 4.48 1.55 18.42
N PRO A 88 4.56 0.90 19.58
CA PRO A 88 4.22 -0.52 19.71
C PRO A 88 2.84 -0.83 19.11
N ASP A 89 2.72 -1.96 18.40
CA ASP A 89 1.50 -2.43 17.72
C ASP A 89 0.96 -1.54 16.58
N GLU A 90 1.58 -0.39 16.32
CA GLU A 90 1.26 0.46 15.18
C GLU A 90 1.71 -0.20 13.86
N GLY A 91 0.87 -0.11 12.83
CA GLY A 91 1.10 -0.69 11.52
C GLY A 91 1.90 0.23 10.61
N VAL A 92 2.87 -0.34 9.90
CA VAL A 92 3.66 0.32 8.87
C VAL A 92 3.31 -0.29 7.53
N GLU A 93 2.75 0.52 6.64
CA GLU A 93 2.54 0.13 5.25
C GLU A 93 3.84 0.23 4.46
N VAL A 94 4.13 -0.84 3.72
CA VAL A 94 5.31 -0.93 2.86
C VAL A 94 4.85 -1.16 1.43
N SER A 95 5.43 -0.48 0.45
CA SER A 95 5.14 -0.70 -0.97
C SER A 95 6.27 -1.50 -1.60
N LEU A 96 5.98 -2.73 -2.04
CA LEU A 96 6.96 -3.65 -2.66
C LEU A 96 6.95 -3.59 -4.19
N GLY A 97 6.13 -2.72 -4.77
CA GLY A 97 6.09 -2.48 -6.21
C GLY A 97 5.08 -3.35 -6.94
N LYS A 98 5.21 -3.37 -8.26
CA LYS A 98 4.29 -4.03 -9.19
C LYS A 98 4.50 -5.55 -9.16
N ASP A 99 3.39 -6.28 -9.23
CA ASP A 99 3.39 -7.74 -9.33
C ASP A 99 2.68 -8.16 -10.62
N GLU A 100 3.44 -8.66 -11.59
CA GLU A 100 2.95 -9.02 -12.93
C GLU A 100 2.11 -10.30 -12.95
N SER A 101 2.14 -11.08 -11.86
CA SER A 101 1.30 -12.27 -11.71
C SER A 101 -0.18 -11.94 -11.47
N ILE A 102 -0.52 -10.65 -11.29
CA ILE A 102 -1.89 -10.18 -11.15
C ILE A 102 -2.16 -9.21 -12.31
N LYS A 103 -2.95 -9.67 -13.28
CA LYS A 103 -3.34 -8.86 -14.44
C LYS A 103 -4.63 -8.14 -14.11
N VAL A 104 -4.62 -6.82 -14.29
CA VAL A 104 -5.80 -5.98 -14.12
C VAL A 104 -6.06 -5.25 -15.43
N ASP A 105 -7.29 -5.28 -15.92
CA ASP A 105 -7.70 -4.55 -17.12
C ASP A 105 -8.93 -3.69 -16.81
N ARG A 106 -9.03 -2.57 -17.51
CA ARG A 106 -10.17 -1.65 -17.44
C ARG A 106 -10.54 -1.24 -18.86
N LYS A 107 -11.77 -1.52 -19.25
CA LYS A 107 -12.34 -1.20 -20.57
C LYS A 107 -13.63 -0.42 -20.41
N GLN A 108 -13.78 0.65 -21.18
CA GLN A 108 -15.09 1.30 -21.35
C GLN A 108 -15.88 0.48 -22.37
N VAL A 109 -16.93 -0.19 -21.91
CA VAL A 109 -17.74 -1.08 -22.77
C VAL A 109 -18.87 -0.33 -23.44
N LYS A 110 -19.45 0.69 -22.78
CA LYS A 110 -20.46 1.56 -23.38
C LYS A 110 -20.29 3.01 -22.96
N ARG A 111 -20.63 3.90 -23.90
CA ARG A 111 -20.89 5.32 -23.65
C ARG A 111 -22.15 5.67 -24.40
N PHE A 112 -23.20 6.04 -23.66
CA PHE A 112 -24.48 6.41 -24.24
C PHE A 112 -24.82 7.84 -23.85
N THR A 113 -25.25 8.64 -24.81
CA THR A 113 -25.71 10.01 -24.59
C THR A 113 -27.17 10.07 -24.99
N GLU A 114 -28.03 10.42 -24.04
CA GLU A 114 -29.48 10.52 -24.20
C GLU A 114 -29.92 11.97 -23.93
N TYR A 115 -30.72 12.54 -24.81
CA TYR A 115 -31.40 13.82 -24.57
C TYR A 115 -32.74 13.52 -23.89
N VAL A 116 -32.95 14.08 -22.69
CA VAL A 116 -34.08 13.70 -21.82
C VAL A 116 -35.03 14.89 -21.64
N GLY A 117 -36.29 14.74 -22.05
CA GLY A 117 -37.34 15.76 -21.87
C GLY A 117 -37.82 16.39 -23.19
N PHE A 118 -38.92 17.15 -23.11
CA PHE A 118 -39.47 17.91 -24.25
C PHE A 118 -38.71 19.24 -24.37
N GLY A 119 -37.85 19.35 -25.38
CA GLY A 119 -36.87 20.44 -25.56
C GLY A 119 -35.49 20.05 -25.04
N ASP A 120 -34.46 20.25 -25.86
CA ASP A 120 -33.07 19.72 -25.76
C ASP A 120 -32.24 20.18 -24.53
N LYS A 121 -32.85 20.52 -23.41
CA LYS A 121 -32.16 21.15 -22.27
C LYS A 121 -31.47 20.16 -21.31
N ASN A 122 -31.84 18.88 -21.29
CA ASN A 122 -31.17 17.90 -20.42
C ASN A 122 -30.47 16.81 -21.22
N VAL A 123 -29.19 16.59 -20.92
CA VAL A 123 -28.37 15.54 -21.51
C VAL A 123 -27.95 14.57 -20.42
N ARG A 124 -28.29 13.29 -20.57
CA ARG A 124 -27.80 12.20 -19.74
C ARG A 124 -26.67 11.49 -20.47
N VAL A 125 -25.51 11.40 -19.84
CA VAL A 125 -24.39 10.59 -20.35
C VAL A 125 -24.13 9.44 -19.40
N SER A 126 -24.26 8.23 -19.92
CA SER A 126 -24.06 6.96 -19.20
C SER A 126 -22.74 6.34 -19.63
N TYR A 127 -21.95 5.89 -18.66
CA TYR A 127 -20.68 5.18 -18.89
C TYR A 127 -20.75 3.81 -18.22
N GLU A 128 -20.32 2.80 -18.96
CA GLU A 128 -20.21 1.43 -18.46
C GLU A 128 -18.75 0.98 -18.58
N TYR A 129 -18.19 0.51 -17.48
CA TYR A 129 -16.80 0.05 -17.41
C TYR A 129 -16.76 -1.39 -16.92
N LEU A 130 -15.96 -2.21 -17.62
CA LEU A 130 -15.63 -3.57 -17.21
C LEU A 130 -14.21 -3.57 -16.65
N ILE A 131 -14.06 -4.02 -15.40
CA ILE A 131 -12.77 -4.27 -14.77
C ILE A 131 -12.58 -5.78 -14.69
N THR A 132 -11.49 -6.28 -15.26
CA THR A 132 -11.16 -7.71 -15.25
C THR A 132 -9.91 -7.92 -14.43
N ILE A 133 -9.94 -8.92 -13.54
CA ILE A 133 -8.84 -9.25 -12.64
C ILE A 133 -8.52 -10.73 -12.84
N GLN A 134 -7.23 -11.03 -13.09
CA GLN A 134 -6.75 -12.39 -13.20
C GLN A 134 -5.54 -12.58 -12.27
N ASN A 135 -5.65 -13.49 -11.32
CA ASN A 135 -4.56 -13.92 -10.44
C ASN A 135 -3.96 -15.22 -11.00
N THR A 136 -2.67 -15.21 -11.36
CA THR A 136 -1.95 -16.40 -11.82
C THR A 136 -1.09 -17.06 -10.74
N LYS A 137 -1.18 -16.59 -9.48
CA LYS A 137 -0.50 -17.22 -8.35
C LYS A 137 -1.21 -18.51 -7.94
N LYS A 138 -0.47 -19.38 -7.25
CA LYS A 138 -0.99 -20.62 -6.66
C LYS A 138 -1.96 -20.36 -5.50
N ASN A 139 -1.80 -19.23 -4.82
CA ASN A 139 -2.56 -18.89 -3.61
C ASN A 139 -3.56 -17.77 -3.89
N GLY A 140 -4.66 -17.75 -3.12
CA GLY A 140 -5.58 -16.63 -3.09
C GLY A 140 -4.90 -15.34 -2.62
N ILE A 141 -5.42 -14.20 -3.07
CA ILE A 141 -4.90 -12.87 -2.73
C ILE A 141 -6.01 -11.96 -2.22
N ILE A 142 -5.65 -10.99 -1.39
CA ILE A 142 -6.52 -9.87 -1.04
C ILE A 142 -6.16 -8.71 -1.97
N LEU A 143 -7.09 -8.28 -2.82
CA LEU A 143 -6.89 -7.18 -3.77
C LEU A 143 -7.91 -6.08 -3.56
N ASN A 144 -7.42 -4.88 -3.23
CA ASN A 144 -8.20 -3.66 -3.12
C ASN A 144 -8.18 -2.90 -4.45
N VAL A 145 -9.32 -2.87 -5.13
CA VAL A 145 -9.48 -2.12 -6.39
C VAL A 145 -10.16 -0.79 -6.11
N LYS A 146 -9.50 0.30 -6.51
CA LYS A 146 -10.08 1.66 -6.49
C LYS A 146 -10.36 2.11 -7.91
N ASP A 147 -11.62 2.44 -8.19
CA ASP A 147 -12.01 3.21 -9.37
C ASP A 147 -12.76 4.47 -8.94
N GLN A 148 -12.71 5.50 -9.77
CA GLN A 148 -13.39 6.75 -9.50
C GLN A 148 -14.86 6.66 -9.91
N LEU A 149 -15.71 7.38 -9.18
CA LEU A 149 -17.02 7.76 -9.67
C LEU A 149 -16.92 9.14 -10.33
N PRO A 150 -17.64 9.40 -11.43
CA PRO A 150 -17.72 10.73 -12.00
C PRO A 150 -18.32 11.72 -10.99
N VAL A 151 -17.68 12.87 -10.82
CA VAL A 151 -18.09 13.93 -9.88
C VAL A 151 -18.56 15.17 -10.65
N TYR A 152 -19.58 15.85 -10.15
CA TYR A 152 -20.23 16.99 -10.80
C TYR A 152 -19.44 18.30 -10.70
N ARG A 153 -19.52 19.10 -11.75
CA ARG A 153 -18.92 20.46 -11.80
C ARG A 153 -19.96 21.58 -11.77
N TYR A 154 -21.25 21.26 -11.87
CA TYR A 154 -22.39 22.18 -11.83
C TYR A 154 -23.57 21.54 -11.06
N GLU A 155 -24.36 22.35 -10.36
CA GLU A 155 -25.42 21.92 -9.41
C GLU A 155 -26.58 21.11 -10.04
N MET A 156 -26.72 21.09 -11.37
CA MET A 156 -27.88 20.49 -12.05
C MET A 156 -27.71 19.05 -12.54
N ILE A 157 -26.67 18.32 -12.14
CA ILE A 157 -26.39 16.97 -12.67
C ILE A 157 -26.30 15.95 -11.50
N LYS A 158 -26.98 14.80 -11.62
CA LYS A 158 -27.12 13.76 -10.58
C LYS A 158 -26.41 12.45 -10.95
N SER A 159 -25.68 11.82 -10.01
CA SER A 159 -24.93 10.56 -10.24
C SER A 159 -25.66 9.40 -9.63
N LYS A 160 -25.64 8.29 -10.37
CA LYS A 160 -26.02 7.00 -9.85
C LYS A 160 -24.97 6.01 -10.33
N SER A 161 -24.42 5.25 -9.39
CA SER A 161 -23.51 4.14 -9.66
C SER A 161 -24.18 2.84 -9.25
N ASP A 162 -24.12 1.84 -10.11
CA ASP A 162 -24.56 0.48 -9.80
C ASP A 162 -23.35 -0.45 -9.89
N ARG A 163 -23.24 -1.41 -8.96
CA ARG A 163 -22.14 -2.39 -8.91
C ARG A 163 -22.75 -3.78 -8.99
N SER A 164 -22.39 -4.52 -10.02
CA SER A 164 -22.75 -5.95 -10.17
C SER A 164 -21.50 -6.78 -9.96
N TYR A 165 -21.57 -7.79 -9.09
CA TYR A 165 -20.49 -8.72 -8.74
C TYR A 165 -20.50 -9.95 -9.64
#